data_AF-R3TNC5-F1
#
_entry.id   AF-R3TNC5-F1
#
_cell.length_a   1.000
_cell.length_b   1.000
_cell.length_c   1.000
_cell.angle_alpha   90.00
_cell.angle_beta   90.00
_cell.angle_gamma   90.00
#
_symmetry.space_group_name_H-M   'P 1'
#
loop_
_entity.id
_entity.type
_entity.pdbx_description
1 polymer ?
#
loop_
_entity_poly.entity_id
_entity_poly.type
_entity_poly.pdbx_seq_one_letter_code
_entity_poly.pdbx_strand_id
1 'polypeptide(L)'
;MMKKNVIIGMIAVSLIGIGILTAFSGSVFAEETSLSEANSTENVKDPKIISGGALSGSGTGVNGLQLLAGGLVTTGEIDLHYDGWSIGIGGITTSVDYVLQLPKEFRELAKTDSFLNALSASIQVNSGTVHNYNRSDFQVESDGTVLRISHAPAYFWLIGERIQVEVQMDLGKAITESGVRIPNAENNTNYEFVGGVVESGAILDWDLIGSKNDSYTLPTSTLDPGWEIVQETPTIETVYDTDTTVSGVGIPGADVQVKVGNQIIGTGKVDNTGIYHITISKQNSGTTISVSQNGGVGWSSSATTIVQHKEADLVAPIVDEPIYDTDTVLSGTGSVVGNTIIVKDKNGNEIGRGLVQADLSYSVTIPKQNAYTLLHVTETNGQETSPSTDVVVQHKNEINIPAPQVNEPVTENDTSVTGTGSFAGDTIIITDKNGNEIGKGTVQADLSYSVTIPPQPAYTILHVTETNGTVTSPSTEITVHTNTAPTEGITSLDPYSITTNDGFIHGTYSGNSTAFVVVSVDGVDSAKINVSPGGGAFVYYIQNLITSPNQTVIVHLLDGFGNTIDSKQVTLLP
;
A
#
# COMPACT_ATOMS: atom_id res chain seq x y z
N MET A 1 32.86 -20.79 12.66
CA MET A 1 33.98 -21.64 13.14
C MET A 1 33.79 -23.02 12.51
N MET A 2 34.86 -23.62 11.96
CA MET A 2 34.95 -24.97 11.32
C MET A 2 34.22 -25.14 9.96
N LYS A 3 34.91 -25.22 8.82
CA LYS A 3 35.86 -26.22 8.25
C LYS A 3 35.18 -27.43 7.60
N LYS A 4 35.45 -27.59 6.28
CA LYS A 4 35.76 -28.83 5.50
C LYS A 4 34.66 -29.91 5.45
N ASN A 5 34.42 -30.70 4.38
CA ASN A 5 35.07 -30.98 3.10
C ASN A 5 34.10 -31.83 2.25
N VAL A 6 34.12 -31.63 0.92
CA VAL A 6 34.21 -32.63 -0.18
C VAL A 6 33.43 -33.96 -0.09
N ILE A 7 32.57 -34.25 -1.10
CA ILE A 7 32.54 -35.55 -1.82
C ILE A 7 32.19 -35.31 -3.31
N ILE A 8 33.03 -35.90 -4.17
CA ILE A 8 32.96 -36.03 -5.63
C ILE A 8 32.06 -37.21 -6.00
N GLY A 9 31.17 -37.05 -6.98
CA GLY A 9 30.49 -38.15 -7.68
C GLY A 9 31.09 -38.37 -9.06
N MET A 10 32.00 -39.33 -9.19
CA MET A 10 32.43 -39.92 -10.46
C MET A 10 31.45 -41.04 -10.83
N ILE A 11 30.95 -41.04 -12.07
CA ILE A 11 30.48 -42.24 -12.75
C ILE A 11 31.56 -42.62 -13.76
N ALA A 12 32.15 -43.80 -13.56
CA ALA A 12 32.99 -44.48 -14.51
C ALA A 12 32.27 -45.76 -14.97
N VAL A 13 32.25 -46.01 -16.28
CA VAL A 13 32.20 -47.38 -16.80
C VAL A 13 33.36 -47.53 -17.78
N SER A 14 34.16 -48.56 -17.49
CA SER A 14 35.45 -48.89 -18.09
C SER A 14 35.31 -49.51 -19.48
N LEU A 15 36.37 -49.44 -20.30
CA LEU A 15 36.87 -50.66 -20.95
C LEU A 15 38.40 -50.63 -21.15
N ILE A 16 39.01 -51.46 -20.31
CA ILE A 16 40.30 -52.18 -20.24
C ILE A 16 41.25 -52.19 -21.45
N GLY A 17 42.55 -52.05 -21.13
CA GLY A 17 43.71 -52.59 -21.86
C GLY A 17 45.04 -51.87 -21.50
N ILE A 18 45.58 -52.00 -20.28
CA ILE A 18 46.77 -52.82 -19.92
C ILE A 18 47.94 -52.71 -20.94
N GLY A 19 49.15 -52.22 -20.60
CA GLY A 19 49.64 -51.85 -19.29
C GLY A 19 51.11 -51.38 -19.21
N ILE A 20 51.43 -51.00 -17.97
CA ILE A 20 52.68 -51.15 -17.21
C ILE A 20 53.98 -50.56 -17.81
N LEU A 21 54.37 -49.46 -17.18
CA LEU A 21 55.70 -48.87 -17.12
C LEU A 21 56.44 -49.42 -15.89
N THR A 22 57.64 -50.00 -16.04
CA THR A 22 58.68 -50.04 -14.99
C THR A 22 60.10 -50.06 -15.56
N ALA A 23 60.83 -48.99 -15.25
CA ALA A 23 62.27 -48.77 -15.04
C ALA A 23 63.33 -49.84 -15.42
N PHE A 24 64.45 -49.40 -16.04
CA PHE A 24 65.74 -49.19 -15.35
C PHE A 24 66.82 -48.57 -16.29
N SER A 25 67.54 -47.58 -15.73
CA SER A 25 68.94 -47.17 -15.95
C SER A 25 69.59 -47.19 -17.35
N GLY A 26 69.97 -45.99 -17.81
CA GLY A 26 71.39 -45.66 -17.99
C GLY A 26 71.99 -45.82 -19.38
N SER A 27 71.99 -44.70 -20.12
CA SER A 27 73.05 -44.18 -21.01
C SER A 27 73.68 -45.10 -22.07
N VAL A 28 73.70 -44.64 -23.33
CA VAL A 28 74.91 -44.47 -24.17
C VAL A 28 74.48 -44.19 -25.63
N PHE A 29 75.07 -43.13 -26.19
CA PHE A 29 75.41 -42.83 -27.59
C PHE A 29 74.54 -43.34 -28.75
N ALA A 30 74.17 -42.37 -29.59
CA ALA A 30 73.76 -42.54 -30.97
C ALA A 30 74.91 -43.11 -31.82
N GLU A 31 74.60 -44.00 -32.77
CA GLU A 31 75.16 -43.95 -34.12
C GLU A 31 74.22 -44.63 -35.12
N GLU A 32 74.27 -44.12 -36.34
CA GLU A 32 73.34 -44.24 -37.46
C GLU A 32 73.08 -45.66 -37.96
N THR A 33 71.89 -45.86 -38.53
CA THR A 33 71.81 -46.51 -39.84
C THR A 33 70.71 -45.86 -40.66
N SER A 34 71.16 -45.19 -41.70
CA SER A 34 70.40 -44.54 -42.76
C SER A 34 69.51 -45.52 -43.51
N LEU A 35 68.35 -45.05 -44.01
CA LEU A 35 67.84 -45.36 -45.35
C LEU A 35 66.65 -44.43 -45.71
N SER A 36 66.98 -43.50 -46.61
CA SER A 36 66.20 -42.74 -47.60
C SER A 36 64.91 -42.02 -47.20
N GLU A 37 65.04 -40.68 -47.15
CA GLU A 37 63.99 -39.70 -47.41
C GLU A 37 63.28 -39.99 -48.75
N ALA A 38 61.96 -40.20 -48.69
CA ALA A 38 61.08 -39.73 -49.75
C ALA A 38 60.69 -38.29 -49.38
N ASN A 39 61.46 -37.36 -49.91
CA ASN A 39 61.29 -35.93 -49.75
C ASN A 39 60.01 -35.49 -50.48
N SER A 40 58.94 -35.19 -49.75
CA SER A 40 57.89 -34.29 -50.22
C SER A 40 57.88 -33.07 -49.30
N THR A 41 58.77 -32.13 -49.60
CA THR A 41 58.67 -30.76 -49.13
C THR A 41 57.35 -30.17 -49.62
N GLU A 42 56.32 -30.19 -48.78
CA GLU A 42 55.30 -29.16 -48.87
C GLU A 42 55.99 -27.85 -48.46
N ASN A 43 56.38 -27.07 -49.46
CA ASN A 43 56.86 -25.71 -49.30
C ASN A 43 55.80 -24.92 -48.52
N VAL A 44 56.03 -24.68 -47.23
CA VAL A 44 55.36 -23.58 -46.53
C VAL A 44 55.78 -22.31 -47.27
N LYS A 45 54.88 -21.71 -48.04
CA LYS A 45 55.18 -20.46 -48.75
C LYS A 45 55.44 -19.36 -47.71
N ASP A 46 56.69 -18.90 -47.60
CA ASP A 46 57.06 -17.69 -46.85
C ASP A 46 56.19 -16.49 -47.29
N PRO A 47 55.92 -15.50 -46.41
CA PRO A 47 55.21 -14.29 -46.77
C PRO A 47 55.98 -13.49 -47.83
N LYS A 48 55.65 -13.72 -49.09
CA LYS A 48 56.26 -13.06 -50.25
C LYS A 48 55.41 -11.87 -50.66
N ILE A 49 55.76 -10.71 -50.12
CA ILE A 49 55.27 -9.42 -50.63
C ILE A 49 55.96 -9.13 -51.94
N ILE A 50 55.17 -8.75 -52.94
CA ILE A 50 55.66 -8.49 -54.29
C ILE A 50 55.81 -6.99 -54.54
N SER A 51 55.11 -6.13 -53.77
CA SER A 51 55.12 -4.68 -53.99
C SER A 51 55.32 -3.82 -52.73
N GLY A 52 55.90 -2.64 -52.94
CA GLY A 52 55.90 -1.53 -51.98
C GLY A 52 55.38 -0.26 -52.65
N GLY A 53 54.54 0.51 -51.98
CA GLY A 53 53.80 1.62 -52.59
C GLY A 53 52.96 2.43 -51.62
N ALA A 54 52.08 3.27 -52.15
CA ALA A 54 51.17 4.08 -51.36
C ALA A 54 49.71 3.80 -51.73
N LEU A 55 48.84 3.83 -50.73
CA LEU A 55 47.39 3.78 -50.90
C LEU A 55 46.81 5.18 -50.75
N SER A 56 45.89 5.55 -51.61
CA SER A 56 45.12 6.79 -51.54
C SER A 56 43.64 6.50 -51.78
N GLY A 57 42.76 7.39 -51.34
CA GLY A 57 41.32 7.21 -51.54
C GLY A 57 40.60 8.46 -51.97
N SER A 58 39.55 8.25 -52.76
CA SER A 58 38.65 9.25 -53.31
C SER A 58 37.24 8.68 -53.43
N GLY A 59 36.31 9.40 -54.06
CA GLY A 59 34.93 8.98 -54.20
C GLY A 59 33.96 9.80 -53.36
N THR A 60 32.67 9.52 -53.52
CA THR A 60 31.60 10.31 -52.91
C THR A 60 31.38 10.02 -51.42
N GLY A 61 31.85 8.87 -50.93
CA GLY A 61 31.66 8.37 -49.57
C GLY A 61 32.85 8.58 -48.62
N VAL A 62 33.98 9.11 -49.09
CA VAL A 62 35.21 9.19 -48.27
C VAL A 62 35.07 10.09 -47.03
N ASN A 63 34.21 11.11 -47.10
CA ASN A 63 33.92 11.99 -45.97
C ASN A 63 32.70 11.52 -45.15
N GLY A 64 32.18 10.34 -45.43
CA GLY A 64 30.91 9.85 -44.90
C GLY A 64 29.93 9.53 -46.03
N LEU A 65 29.17 8.46 -45.85
CA LEU A 65 28.07 8.09 -46.71
C LEU A 65 26.88 9.04 -46.50
N GLN A 66 25.95 9.04 -47.45
CA GLN A 66 24.76 9.88 -47.39
C GLN A 66 23.51 9.03 -47.20
N LEU A 67 22.61 9.50 -46.33
CA LEU A 67 21.31 8.89 -46.10
C LEU A 67 20.23 9.69 -46.82
N LEU A 68 19.50 9.03 -47.71
CA LEU A 68 18.45 9.62 -48.55
C LEU A 68 17.10 8.95 -48.28
N ALA A 69 16.06 9.49 -48.92
CA ALA A 69 14.70 8.94 -48.89
C ALA A 69 14.15 8.64 -47.48
N GLY A 70 14.43 9.53 -46.52
CA GLY A 70 13.94 9.39 -45.14
C GLY A 70 14.55 8.20 -44.38
N GLY A 71 15.79 7.80 -44.70
CA GLY A 71 16.48 6.72 -44.00
C GLY A 71 16.59 5.41 -44.78
N LEU A 72 15.90 5.30 -45.92
CA LEU A 72 15.73 4.04 -46.65
C LEU A 72 16.89 3.70 -47.59
N VAL A 73 17.64 4.70 -48.05
CA VAL A 73 18.70 4.51 -49.05
C VAL A 73 19.98 5.15 -48.56
N THR A 74 21.05 4.36 -48.50
CA THR A 74 22.41 4.85 -48.26
C THR A 74 23.12 4.96 -49.61
N THR A 75 23.86 6.04 -49.85
CA THR A 75 24.65 6.25 -51.07
C THR A 75 26.06 6.68 -50.73
N GLY A 76 27.03 6.26 -51.54
CA GLY A 76 28.41 6.71 -51.41
C GLY A 76 29.39 5.63 -51.83
N GLU A 77 30.41 6.05 -52.55
CA GLU A 77 31.47 5.19 -53.09
C GLU A 77 32.81 5.55 -52.46
N ILE A 78 33.62 4.54 -52.16
CA ILE A 78 35.02 4.70 -51.77
C ILE A 78 35.88 4.06 -52.86
N ASP A 79 36.69 4.89 -53.51
CA ASP A 79 37.62 4.51 -54.55
C ASP A 79 39.03 4.51 -53.97
N LEU A 80 39.63 3.34 -53.80
CA LEU A 80 41.00 3.17 -53.33
C LEU A 80 41.95 2.99 -54.51
N HIS A 81 42.95 3.87 -54.59
CA HIS A 81 44.01 3.85 -55.59
C HIS A 81 45.33 3.45 -54.92
N TYR A 82 45.81 2.26 -55.24
CA TYR A 82 47.14 1.79 -54.88
C TYR A 82 48.12 2.08 -56.02
N ASP A 83 49.25 2.74 -55.70
CA ASP A 83 50.34 3.00 -56.63
C ASP A 83 51.67 2.53 -56.01
N GLY A 84 52.27 1.50 -56.58
CA GLY A 84 53.47 0.87 -56.03
C GLY A 84 54.43 0.35 -57.07
N TRP A 85 55.52 -0.23 -56.60
CA TRP A 85 56.56 -0.83 -57.43
C TRP A 85 56.82 -2.27 -57.00
N SER A 86 57.09 -3.15 -57.98
CA SER A 86 57.51 -4.52 -57.68
C SER A 86 58.89 -4.52 -57.00
N ILE A 87 59.00 -5.17 -55.84
CA ILE A 87 60.23 -5.22 -55.03
C ILE A 87 60.92 -6.60 -55.02
N GLY A 88 60.36 -7.60 -55.71
CA GLY A 88 61.02 -8.88 -55.94
C GLY A 88 60.10 -10.03 -56.39
N ILE A 89 60.56 -10.85 -57.34
CA ILE A 89 60.37 -12.31 -57.34
C ILE A 89 61.62 -13.02 -57.89
N GLY A 90 62.26 -13.87 -57.08
CA GLY A 90 63.23 -14.86 -57.54
C GLY A 90 62.52 -16.19 -57.77
N GLY A 91 61.92 -16.36 -58.95
CA GLY A 91 61.22 -17.58 -59.34
C GLY A 91 59.92 -17.29 -60.10
N ILE A 92 59.74 -17.97 -61.22
CA ILE A 92 58.57 -17.96 -62.12
C ILE A 92 57.24 -18.12 -61.34
N THR A 93 56.61 -17.00 -60.95
CA THR A 93 55.24 -17.01 -60.41
C THR A 93 54.24 -16.82 -61.56
N THR A 94 53.12 -17.55 -61.51
CA THR A 94 52.11 -17.57 -62.58
C THR A 94 50.84 -16.77 -62.25
N SER A 95 50.71 -16.21 -61.05
CA SER A 95 49.60 -15.31 -60.65
C SER A 95 49.92 -14.54 -59.35
N VAL A 96 49.32 -13.36 -59.19
CA VAL A 96 49.38 -12.54 -57.96
C VAL A 96 47.96 -12.26 -57.45
N ASP A 97 47.86 -11.95 -56.16
CA ASP A 97 46.64 -11.41 -55.56
C ASP A 97 46.89 -9.97 -55.12
N TYR A 98 45.88 -9.11 -55.24
CA TYR A 98 45.82 -7.89 -54.44
C TYR A 98 45.05 -8.18 -53.15
N VAL A 99 45.62 -7.78 -52.01
CA VAL A 99 44.98 -7.93 -50.71
C VAL A 99 44.76 -6.57 -50.08
N LEU A 100 43.62 -6.43 -49.42
CA LEU A 100 43.21 -5.23 -48.72
C LEU A 100 42.69 -5.60 -47.33
N GLN A 101 43.33 -5.07 -46.30
CA GLN A 101 42.83 -5.12 -44.94
C GLN A 101 41.70 -4.11 -44.82
N LEU A 102 40.50 -4.63 -44.59
CA LEU A 102 39.31 -3.84 -44.29
C LEU A 102 39.32 -3.48 -42.79
N PRO A 103 38.85 -2.28 -42.43
CA PRO A 103 38.57 -1.94 -41.05
C PRO A 103 37.63 -2.98 -40.42
N LYS A 104 37.84 -3.33 -39.15
CA LYS A 104 37.06 -4.36 -38.46
C LYS A 104 35.56 -4.06 -38.41
N GLU A 105 35.17 -2.79 -38.46
CA GLU A 105 33.79 -2.32 -38.50
C GLU A 105 33.06 -2.83 -39.76
N PHE A 106 33.80 -3.11 -40.83
CA PHE A 106 33.23 -3.66 -42.08
C PHE A 106 32.93 -5.15 -41.98
N ARG A 107 33.40 -5.85 -40.94
CA ARG A 107 33.37 -7.32 -40.83
C ARG A 107 32.04 -7.95 -41.22
N GLU A 108 30.94 -7.39 -40.73
CA GLU A 108 29.61 -7.96 -40.97
C GLU A 108 29.09 -7.61 -42.37
N LEU A 109 29.33 -6.38 -42.86
CA LEU A 109 28.97 -5.97 -44.21
C LEU A 109 29.78 -6.75 -45.27
N ALA A 110 31.08 -6.92 -45.04
CA ALA A 110 32.02 -7.55 -45.98
C ALA A 110 31.69 -9.02 -46.29
N LYS A 111 31.01 -9.70 -45.36
CA LYS A 111 30.53 -11.08 -45.54
C LYS A 111 29.26 -11.19 -46.37
N THR A 112 28.59 -10.08 -46.67
CA THR A 112 27.35 -10.09 -47.45
C THR A 112 27.63 -10.22 -48.95
N ASP A 113 26.75 -10.92 -49.67
CA ASP A 113 26.82 -10.95 -51.13
C ASP A 113 26.67 -9.55 -51.74
N SER A 114 25.87 -8.67 -51.11
CA SER A 114 25.69 -7.28 -51.52
C SER A 114 27.00 -6.48 -51.52
N PHE A 115 27.85 -6.66 -50.50
CA PHE A 115 29.16 -6.01 -50.47
C PHE A 115 30.02 -6.46 -51.65
N LEU A 116 30.18 -7.78 -51.84
CA LEU A 116 31.01 -8.30 -52.93
C LEU A 116 30.44 -7.96 -54.32
N ASN A 117 29.12 -7.85 -54.47
CA ASN A 117 28.44 -7.39 -55.70
C ASN A 117 28.50 -5.87 -55.91
N ALA A 118 29.01 -5.12 -54.93
CA ALA A 118 29.23 -3.69 -54.96
C ALA A 118 30.72 -3.33 -55.15
N LEU A 119 31.58 -4.33 -55.38
CA LEU A 119 32.99 -4.15 -55.69
C LEU A 119 33.22 -4.08 -57.21
N SER A 120 34.09 -3.17 -57.61
CA SER A 120 34.75 -3.17 -58.92
C SER A 120 36.24 -2.94 -58.69
N ALA A 121 37.08 -3.64 -59.45
CA ALA A 121 38.51 -3.44 -59.33
C ALA A 121 39.21 -3.62 -60.68
N SER A 122 40.36 -2.96 -60.82
CA SER A 122 41.24 -3.15 -61.96
C SER A 122 42.69 -3.09 -61.54
N ILE A 123 43.57 -3.73 -62.33
CA ILE A 123 45.02 -3.67 -62.15
C ILE A 123 45.68 -3.27 -63.47
N GLN A 124 46.66 -2.40 -63.38
CA GLN A 124 47.53 -2.00 -64.48
C GLN A 124 48.99 -2.11 -64.06
N VAL A 125 49.80 -2.73 -64.91
CA VAL A 125 51.25 -2.81 -64.73
C VAL A 125 51.91 -1.93 -65.78
N ASN A 126 52.72 -0.96 -65.32
CA ASN A 126 53.28 0.13 -66.12
C ASN A 126 52.21 0.81 -67.00
N SER A 127 52.54 1.07 -68.27
CA SER A 127 51.59 1.56 -69.28
C SER A 127 50.90 0.42 -70.06
N GLY A 128 50.79 -0.76 -69.45
CA GLY A 128 50.17 -1.95 -70.04
C GLY A 128 48.64 -1.87 -70.14
N THR A 129 48.01 -2.96 -70.60
CA THR A 129 46.54 -3.06 -70.68
C THR A 129 45.96 -3.17 -69.28
N VAL A 130 44.89 -2.43 -69.01
CA VAL A 130 44.11 -2.53 -67.77
C VAL A 130 43.38 -3.86 -67.73
N HIS A 131 43.60 -4.64 -66.69
CA HIS A 131 42.83 -5.85 -66.42
C HIS A 131 41.72 -5.52 -65.42
N ASN A 132 40.47 -5.76 -65.79
CA ASN A 132 39.32 -5.60 -64.91
C ASN A 132 38.98 -6.95 -64.28
N TYR A 133 38.83 -6.97 -62.95
CA TYR A 133 38.44 -8.16 -62.22
C TYR A 133 36.94 -8.44 -62.36
N ASN A 134 36.58 -9.72 -62.30
CA ASN A 134 35.19 -10.17 -62.25
C ASN A 134 34.77 -10.43 -60.81
N ARG A 135 33.46 -10.51 -60.57
CA ARG A 135 32.89 -10.83 -59.27
C ARG A 135 33.44 -12.12 -58.63
N SER A 136 33.79 -13.13 -59.44
CA SER A 136 34.38 -14.40 -58.97
C SER A 136 35.80 -14.26 -58.42
N ASP A 137 36.46 -13.15 -58.71
CA ASP A 137 37.84 -12.88 -58.29
C ASP A 137 37.90 -12.27 -56.89
N PHE A 138 36.77 -11.81 -56.36
CA PHE A 138 36.65 -11.24 -55.02
C PHE A 138 36.30 -12.30 -53.98
N GLN A 139 37.13 -12.39 -52.95
CA GLN A 139 36.90 -13.21 -51.77
C GLN A 139 37.16 -12.39 -50.51
N VAL A 140 36.26 -12.52 -49.52
CA VAL A 140 36.50 -12.02 -48.16
C VAL A 140 36.82 -13.22 -47.27
N GLU A 141 37.91 -13.13 -46.49
CA GLU A 141 38.29 -14.18 -45.55
C GLU A 141 37.26 -14.33 -44.42
N SER A 142 37.25 -15.47 -43.72
CA SER A 142 36.16 -15.82 -42.78
C SER A 142 35.96 -14.83 -41.63
N ASP A 143 37.01 -14.10 -41.26
CA ASP A 143 36.94 -13.09 -40.20
C ASP A 143 36.35 -11.74 -40.67
N GLY A 144 36.06 -11.59 -41.97
CA GLY A 144 35.46 -10.40 -42.59
C GLY A 144 36.41 -9.20 -42.76
N THR A 145 37.70 -9.34 -42.47
CA THR A 145 38.65 -8.22 -42.42
C THR A 145 39.67 -8.19 -43.56
N VAL A 146 39.68 -9.21 -44.40
CA VAL A 146 40.59 -9.29 -45.55
C VAL A 146 39.79 -9.48 -46.82
N LEU A 147 39.90 -8.53 -47.73
CA LEU A 147 39.49 -8.67 -49.12
C LEU A 147 40.68 -9.14 -49.95
N ARG A 148 40.55 -10.29 -50.59
CA ARG A 148 41.49 -10.85 -51.56
C ARG A 148 40.89 -10.75 -52.96
N ILE A 149 41.66 -10.17 -53.87
CA ILE A 149 41.33 -10.02 -55.28
C ILE A 149 42.34 -10.85 -56.07
N SER A 150 41.89 -12.01 -56.55
CA SER A 150 42.74 -13.04 -57.15
C SER A 150 42.70 -13.02 -58.68
N HIS A 151 43.47 -13.92 -59.30
CA HIS A 151 43.52 -14.15 -60.76
C HIS A 151 44.02 -12.96 -61.58
N ALA A 152 44.82 -12.07 -60.97
CA ALA A 152 45.51 -11.04 -61.73
C ALA A 152 46.45 -11.70 -62.76
N PRO A 153 46.43 -11.26 -64.03
CA PRO A 153 47.30 -11.82 -65.06
C PRO A 153 48.78 -11.58 -64.72
N ALA A 154 49.61 -12.62 -64.89
CA ALA A 154 51.03 -12.58 -64.56
C ALA A 154 51.83 -11.68 -65.53
N TYR A 155 52.09 -10.45 -65.11
CA TYR A 155 52.91 -9.49 -65.87
C TYR A 155 54.18 -9.03 -65.12
N PHE A 156 54.59 -9.72 -64.06
CA PHE A 156 55.68 -9.30 -63.18
C PHE A 156 56.97 -10.05 -63.51
N TRP A 157 57.70 -9.60 -64.54
CA TRP A 157 58.91 -10.28 -65.00
C TRP A 157 60.19 -9.70 -64.38
N LEU A 158 60.13 -8.47 -63.85
CA LEU A 158 61.29 -7.71 -63.35
C LEU A 158 60.96 -6.97 -62.03
N ILE A 159 62.02 -6.61 -61.30
CA ILE A 159 61.98 -5.68 -60.16
C ILE A 159 61.84 -4.26 -60.71
N GLY A 160 60.99 -3.44 -60.09
CA GLY A 160 60.82 -2.02 -60.42
C GLY A 160 59.68 -1.70 -61.38
N GLU A 161 58.80 -2.67 -61.67
CA GLU A 161 57.59 -2.42 -62.48
C GLU A 161 56.55 -1.68 -61.64
N ARG A 162 55.96 -0.61 -62.20
CA ARG A 162 54.91 0.16 -61.53
C ARG A 162 53.61 -0.63 -61.55
N ILE A 163 52.92 -0.73 -60.42
CA ILE A 163 51.67 -1.45 -60.26
C ILE A 163 50.63 -0.49 -59.73
N GLN A 164 49.53 -0.37 -60.47
CA GLN A 164 48.39 0.46 -60.10
C GLN A 164 47.18 -0.45 -59.92
N VAL A 165 46.54 -0.38 -58.76
CA VAL A 165 45.29 -1.11 -58.49
C VAL A 165 44.23 -0.11 -58.10
N GLU A 166 43.10 -0.15 -58.79
CA GLU A 166 41.90 0.60 -58.44
C GLU A 166 40.91 -0.37 -57.79
N VAL A 167 40.41 -0.04 -56.61
CA VAL A 167 39.32 -0.77 -55.94
C VAL A 167 38.22 0.21 -55.57
N GLN A 168 37.11 0.14 -56.28
CA GLN A 168 35.90 0.91 -55.99
C GLN A 168 34.93 0.05 -55.17
N MET A 169 34.42 0.64 -54.11
CA MET A 169 33.47 0.05 -53.18
C MET A 169 32.22 0.93 -53.12
N ASP A 170 31.12 0.51 -53.74
CA ASP A 170 29.81 1.16 -53.60
C ASP A 170 29.16 0.72 -52.27
N LEU A 171 29.68 1.27 -51.17
CA LEU A 171 29.22 0.97 -49.82
C LEU A 171 27.77 1.38 -49.62
N GLY A 172 27.32 2.45 -50.28
CA GLY A 172 25.92 2.86 -50.27
C GLY A 172 24.99 1.76 -50.77
N LYS A 173 25.25 1.20 -51.95
CA LYS A 173 24.51 0.07 -52.49
C LYS A 173 24.60 -1.16 -51.59
N ALA A 174 25.80 -1.51 -51.13
CA ALA A 174 26.00 -2.66 -50.25
C ALA A 174 25.14 -2.58 -48.97
N ILE A 175 25.12 -1.42 -48.32
CA ILE A 175 24.36 -1.15 -47.10
C ILE A 175 22.85 -1.10 -47.37
N THR A 176 22.45 -0.52 -48.51
CA THR A 176 21.03 -0.42 -48.89
C THR A 176 20.43 -1.79 -49.19
N GLU A 177 21.15 -2.64 -49.92
CA GLU A 177 20.66 -3.97 -50.32
C GLU A 177 20.71 -4.99 -49.18
N SER A 178 21.77 -4.95 -48.35
CA SER A 178 21.94 -5.90 -47.25
C SER A 178 21.19 -5.50 -45.97
N GLY A 179 20.96 -4.21 -45.75
CA GLY A 179 20.51 -3.65 -44.48
C GLY A 179 21.57 -3.68 -43.37
N VAL A 180 22.78 -4.20 -43.63
CA VAL A 180 23.87 -4.25 -42.65
C VAL A 180 24.55 -2.89 -42.60
N ARG A 181 24.57 -2.27 -41.41
CA ARG A 181 25.17 -0.96 -41.16
C ARG A 181 26.62 -1.07 -40.72
N ILE A 182 27.43 -0.04 -40.99
CA ILE A 182 28.84 0.01 -40.58
C ILE A 182 28.95 0.76 -39.24
N PRO A 183 29.44 0.12 -38.16
CA PRO A 183 29.68 0.80 -36.89
C PRO A 183 30.66 1.97 -37.01
N ASN A 184 30.52 2.95 -36.11
CA ASN A 184 31.54 3.98 -35.93
C ASN A 184 32.89 3.35 -35.60
N ALA A 185 33.97 3.96 -36.08
CA ALA A 185 35.33 3.53 -35.78
C ALA A 185 35.60 3.60 -34.27
N GLU A 186 36.21 2.55 -33.72
CA GLU A 186 36.47 2.47 -32.28
C GLU A 186 37.39 3.59 -31.77
N ASN A 187 37.20 4.02 -30.52
CA ASN A 187 38.03 5.01 -29.83
C ASN A 187 38.19 6.36 -30.57
N ASN A 188 37.24 6.72 -31.45
CA ASN A 188 37.33 7.89 -32.32
C ASN A 188 38.57 7.87 -33.24
N THR A 189 39.09 6.69 -33.57
CA THR A 189 40.01 6.56 -34.69
C THR A 189 39.24 6.71 -36.01
N ASN A 190 39.96 6.69 -37.12
CA ASN A 190 39.36 6.64 -38.44
C ASN A 190 39.52 5.24 -39.03
N TYR A 191 38.77 4.96 -40.09
CA TYR A 191 38.85 3.71 -40.83
C TYR A 191 40.15 3.65 -41.63
N GLU A 192 41.03 2.71 -41.28
CA GLU A 192 42.33 2.51 -41.93
C GLU A 192 42.29 1.30 -42.86
N PHE A 193 42.82 1.50 -44.06
CA PHE A 193 42.98 0.50 -45.10
C PHE A 193 44.47 0.27 -45.34
N VAL A 194 44.87 -0.99 -45.39
CA VAL A 194 46.24 -1.40 -45.73
C VAL A 194 46.15 -2.36 -46.90
N GLY A 195 46.88 -2.10 -47.98
CA GLY A 195 46.79 -2.91 -49.19
C GLY A 195 48.14 -3.17 -49.83
N GLY A 196 48.23 -4.25 -50.60
CA GLY A 196 49.45 -4.61 -51.32
C GLY A 196 49.27 -5.79 -52.25
N VAL A 197 50.26 -6.01 -53.12
CA VAL A 197 50.30 -7.14 -54.05
C VAL A 197 51.17 -8.25 -53.46
N VAL A 198 50.62 -9.45 -53.41
CA VAL A 198 51.25 -10.64 -52.82
C VAL A 198 51.23 -11.81 -53.82
N GLU A 199 52.06 -12.82 -53.57
CA GLU A 199 51.98 -14.06 -54.35
C GLU A 199 50.60 -14.71 -54.17
N SER A 200 50.01 -15.26 -55.23
CA SER A 200 48.70 -15.89 -55.12
C SER A 200 48.72 -17.06 -54.13
N GLY A 201 47.74 -17.04 -53.21
CA GLY A 201 47.63 -17.99 -52.10
C GLY A 201 48.67 -17.82 -51.00
N ALA A 202 49.38 -16.68 -50.93
CA ALA A 202 50.31 -16.39 -49.84
C ALA A 202 49.59 -16.23 -48.50
N ILE A 203 50.25 -16.71 -47.44
CA ILE A 203 49.92 -16.38 -46.05
C ILE A 203 50.21 -14.89 -45.83
N LEU A 204 49.26 -14.17 -45.25
CA LEU A 204 49.37 -12.72 -45.06
C LEU A 204 50.07 -12.38 -43.74
N ASP A 205 51.04 -11.48 -43.82
CA ASP A 205 51.71 -10.84 -42.70
C ASP A 205 51.48 -9.32 -42.82
N TRP A 206 50.53 -8.81 -42.05
CA TRP A 206 50.11 -7.40 -42.13
C TRP A 206 51.17 -6.43 -41.61
N ASP A 207 52.01 -6.85 -40.67
CA ASP A 207 53.15 -6.04 -40.21
C ASP A 207 54.14 -5.86 -41.35
N LEU A 208 54.43 -6.94 -42.08
CA LEU A 208 55.31 -6.89 -43.23
C LEU A 208 54.69 -6.08 -44.38
N ILE A 209 53.40 -6.27 -44.69
CA ILE A 209 52.68 -5.52 -45.75
C ILE A 209 52.66 -4.04 -45.44
N GLY A 210 52.29 -3.64 -44.22
CA GLY A 210 52.28 -2.25 -43.77
C GLY A 210 53.68 -1.62 -43.67
N SER A 211 54.73 -2.41 -43.42
CA SER A 211 56.11 -1.89 -43.44
C SER A 211 56.61 -1.52 -44.85
N LYS A 212 55.94 -2.00 -45.90
CA LYS A 212 56.30 -1.78 -47.31
C LYS A 212 55.30 -0.91 -48.06
N ASN A 213 54.09 -0.75 -47.53
CA ASN A 213 53.00 -0.05 -48.19
C ASN A 213 52.38 0.95 -47.23
N ASP A 214 52.23 2.19 -47.66
CA ASP A 214 51.53 3.20 -46.87
C ASP A 214 50.04 2.83 -46.76
N SER A 215 49.46 3.08 -45.59
CA SER A 215 48.02 2.94 -45.35
C SER A 215 47.24 4.15 -45.83
N TYR A 216 45.94 3.97 -46.05
CA TYR A 216 45.00 5.06 -46.29
C TYR A 216 43.94 5.09 -45.21
N THR A 217 43.74 6.27 -44.63
CA THR A 217 42.80 6.49 -43.54
C THR A 217 41.71 7.45 -44.00
N LEU A 218 40.44 7.06 -43.85
CA LEU A 218 39.33 7.94 -44.19
C LEU A 218 39.34 9.20 -43.32
N PRO A 219 38.94 10.37 -43.84
CA PRO A 219 38.82 11.60 -43.06
C PRO A 219 37.59 11.65 -42.12
N THR A 220 37.01 10.51 -41.76
CA THR A 220 35.84 10.40 -40.89
C THR A 220 35.95 9.20 -39.95
N SER A 221 35.37 9.32 -38.75
CA SER A 221 35.16 8.23 -37.80
C SER A 221 33.71 7.71 -37.79
N THR A 222 32.79 8.45 -38.42
CA THR A 222 31.36 8.13 -38.55
C THR A 222 31.02 7.96 -40.03
N LEU A 223 31.32 6.79 -40.59
CA LEU A 223 31.18 6.55 -42.03
C LEU A 223 29.71 6.39 -42.45
N ASP A 224 28.93 5.62 -41.68
CA ASP A 224 27.53 5.32 -41.98
C ASP A 224 26.60 6.09 -41.03
N PRO A 225 25.93 7.17 -41.50
CA PRO A 225 25.01 7.94 -40.66
C PRO A 225 23.79 7.14 -40.19
N GLY A 226 23.47 6.01 -40.83
CA GLY A 226 22.39 5.14 -40.41
C GLY A 226 22.72 4.30 -39.17
N TRP A 227 23.99 4.20 -38.78
CA TRP A 227 24.41 3.44 -37.61
C TRP A 227 23.84 4.00 -36.31
N GLU A 228 23.92 5.32 -36.09
CA GLU A 228 23.39 5.92 -34.86
C GLU A 228 21.87 5.76 -34.76
N ILE A 229 21.17 5.94 -35.88
CA ILE A 229 19.71 5.84 -35.95
C ILE A 229 19.22 4.44 -35.55
N VAL A 230 19.93 3.37 -35.94
CA VAL A 230 19.53 2.00 -35.55
C VAL A 230 19.85 1.66 -34.10
N GLN A 231 20.77 2.39 -33.45
CA GLN A 231 21.09 2.23 -32.03
C GLN A 231 20.10 2.96 -31.10
N GLU A 232 19.35 3.94 -31.61
CA GLU A 232 18.32 4.62 -30.84
C GLU A 232 17.17 3.67 -30.48
N THR A 233 17.11 3.31 -29.19
CA THR A 233 16.05 2.45 -28.65
C THR A 233 14.84 3.33 -28.25
N PRO A 234 13.59 2.96 -28.62
CA PRO A 234 12.43 3.71 -28.19
C PRO A 234 12.25 3.55 -26.67
N THR A 235 11.50 4.45 -26.03
CA THR A 235 11.07 4.25 -24.64
C THR A 235 9.68 3.65 -24.59
N ILE A 236 9.33 2.96 -23.51
CA ILE A 236 7.97 2.48 -23.26
C ILE A 236 7.52 2.96 -21.87
N GLU A 237 6.34 3.57 -21.80
CA GLU A 237 5.73 3.98 -20.53
C GLU A 237 5.21 2.76 -19.75
N THR A 238 4.86 2.95 -18.48
CA THR A 238 4.19 1.91 -17.68
C THR A 238 2.86 1.52 -18.33
N VAL A 239 2.61 0.22 -18.46
CA VAL A 239 1.37 -0.32 -19.01
C VAL A 239 0.64 -1.07 -17.91
N TYR A 240 -0.65 -0.82 -17.76
CA TYR A 240 -1.54 -1.54 -16.85
C TYR A 240 -2.40 -2.57 -17.59
N ASP A 241 -2.90 -3.57 -16.87
CA ASP A 241 -3.80 -4.62 -17.38
C ASP A 241 -5.16 -4.11 -17.86
N THR A 242 -5.49 -2.86 -17.49
CA THR A 242 -6.65 -2.14 -18.01
C THR A 242 -6.40 -1.38 -19.30
N ASP A 243 -5.14 -1.17 -19.68
CA ASP A 243 -4.77 -0.29 -20.79
C ASP A 243 -5.02 -0.94 -22.15
N THR A 244 -5.39 -0.10 -23.11
CA THR A 244 -5.61 -0.49 -24.52
C THR A 244 -4.66 0.23 -25.47
N THR A 245 -3.64 0.88 -24.92
CA THR A 245 -2.66 1.67 -25.67
C THR A 245 -1.29 1.54 -25.01
N VAL A 246 -0.24 1.43 -25.81
CA VAL A 246 1.15 1.54 -25.36
C VAL A 246 1.71 2.85 -25.89
N SER A 247 2.30 3.63 -25.00
CA SER A 247 2.88 4.94 -25.31
C SER A 247 4.37 4.95 -25.05
N GLY A 248 5.07 5.88 -25.69
CA GLY A 248 6.50 6.08 -25.51
C GLY A 248 7.05 7.11 -26.47
N VAL A 249 8.38 7.24 -26.46
CA VAL A 249 9.13 8.18 -27.29
C VAL A 249 10.00 7.41 -28.28
N GLY A 250 10.13 7.93 -29.49
CA GLY A 250 10.97 7.38 -30.54
C GLY A 250 11.39 8.42 -31.59
N ILE A 251 12.00 7.96 -32.67
CA ILE A 251 12.42 8.79 -33.80
C ILE A 251 11.19 9.25 -34.58
N PRO A 252 10.96 10.56 -34.78
CA PRO A 252 9.80 11.06 -35.54
C PRO A 252 9.63 10.39 -36.91
N GLY A 253 8.44 9.88 -37.20
CA GLY A 253 8.10 9.19 -38.45
C GLY A 253 8.48 7.70 -38.52
N ALA A 254 9.24 7.18 -37.54
CA ALA A 254 9.65 5.79 -37.50
C ALA A 254 8.46 4.83 -37.34
N ASP A 255 8.56 3.64 -37.95
CA ASP A 255 7.60 2.56 -37.72
C ASP A 255 7.85 1.92 -36.36
N VAL A 256 6.78 1.67 -35.60
CA VAL A 256 6.82 1.08 -34.26
C VAL A 256 6.13 -0.28 -34.28
N GLN A 257 6.75 -1.25 -33.61
CA GLN A 257 6.20 -2.59 -33.45
C GLN A 257 6.17 -2.98 -31.98
N VAL A 258 4.98 -3.35 -31.49
CA VAL A 258 4.74 -3.79 -30.12
C VAL A 258 4.50 -5.30 -30.12
N LYS A 259 5.22 -6.03 -29.27
CA LYS A 259 5.16 -7.50 -29.19
C LYS A 259 4.96 -8.03 -27.78
N VAL A 260 4.41 -9.23 -27.72
CA VAL A 260 4.46 -10.12 -26.55
C VAL A 260 5.14 -11.41 -27.02
N GLY A 261 6.32 -11.70 -26.48
CA GLY A 261 7.22 -12.71 -27.05
C GLY A 261 7.51 -12.39 -28.52
N ASN A 262 7.21 -13.34 -29.42
CA ASN A 262 7.39 -13.14 -30.87
C ASN A 262 6.13 -12.63 -31.59
N GLN A 263 4.98 -12.55 -30.90
CA GLN A 263 3.72 -12.14 -31.51
C GLN A 263 3.59 -10.61 -31.52
N ILE A 264 3.28 -10.04 -32.69
CA ILE A 264 2.95 -8.62 -32.82
C ILE A 264 1.53 -8.40 -32.31
N ILE A 265 1.40 -7.51 -31.33
CA ILE A 265 0.11 -7.13 -30.73
C ILE A 265 -0.34 -5.72 -31.13
N GLY A 266 0.56 -4.93 -31.73
CA GLY A 266 0.27 -3.59 -32.25
C GLY A 266 1.38 -3.07 -33.16
N THR A 267 1.00 -2.20 -34.08
CA THR A 267 1.92 -1.49 -34.98
C THR A 267 1.44 -0.07 -35.20
N GLY A 268 2.35 0.86 -35.44
CA GLY A 268 2.01 2.22 -35.85
C GLY A 268 3.26 3.04 -36.14
N LYS A 269 3.16 4.35 -35.98
CA LYS A 269 4.27 5.29 -36.22
C LYS A 269 4.48 6.23 -35.04
N VAL A 270 5.71 6.70 -34.90
CA VAL A 270 6.04 7.86 -34.06
C VAL A 270 5.59 9.12 -34.78
N ASP A 271 4.89 10.01 -34.07
CA ASP A 271 4.45 11.28 -34.61
C ASP A 271 5.61 12.29 -34.76
N ASN A 272 5.30 13.48 -35.30
CA ASN A 272 6.29 14.53 -35.55
C ASN A 272 6.86 15.15 -34.25
N THR A 273 6.25 14.89 -33.10
CA THR A 273 6.73 15.33 -31.78
C THR A 273 7.65 14.31 -31.12
N GLY A 274 7.82 13.12 -31.73
CA GLY A 274 8.61 12.03 -31.19
C GLY A 274 7.81 11.11 -30.27
N ILE A 275 6.50 11.26 -30.16
CA ILE A 275 5.64 10.45 -29.29
C ILE A 275 4.91 9.42 -30.16
N TYR A 276 4.75 8.20 -29.66
CA TYR A 276 3.88 7.21 -30.27
C TYR A 276 2.78 6.78 -29.30
N HIS A 277 1.62 6.44 -29.87
CA HIS A 277 0.51 5.79 -29.17
C HIS A 277 0.01 4.62 -30.01
N ILE A 278 0.30 3.39 -29.59
CA ILE A 278 -0.07 2.17 -30.32
C ILE A 278 -1.24 1.48 -29.63
N THR A 279 -2.36 1.34 -30.33
CA THR A 279 -3.51 0.58 -29.83
C THR A 279 -3.17 -0.91 -29.74
N ILE A 280 -3.49 -1.51 -28.59
CA ILE A 280 -3.35 -2.94 -28.32
C ILE A 280 -4.60 -3.48 -27.62
N SER A 281 -4.79 -4.80 -27.62
CA SER A 281 -5.75 -5.43 -26.71
C SER A 281 -5.19 -5.45 -25.29
N LYS A 282 -6.07 -5.40 -24.27
CA LYS A 282 -5.68 -5.54 -22.86
C LYS A 282 -4.80 -6.78 -22.65
N GLN A 283 -3.77 -6.63 -21.86
CA GLN A 283 -2.84 -7.71 -21.51
C GLN A 283 -2.99 -8.07 -20.04
N ASN A 284 -2.73 -9.33 -19.68
CA ASN A 284 -2.76 -9.73 -18.28
C ASN A 284 -1.57 -9.12 -17.53
N SER A 285 -1.76 -8.76 -16.26
CA SER A 285 -0.68 -8.38 -15.36
C SER A 285 0.43 -9.45 -15.34
N GLY A 286 1.69 -9.01 -15.33
CA GLY A 286 2.88 -9.87 -15.45
C GLY A 286 3.33 -10.17 -16.88
N THR A 287 2.57 -9.76 -17.90
CA THR A 287 2.97 -9.93 -19.32
C THR A 287 4.13 -8.99 -19.66
N THR A 288 5.19 -9.51 -20.28
CA THR A 288 6.26 -8.67 -20.84
C THR A 288 5.89 -8.16 -22.23
N ILE A 289 5.82 -6.85 -22.39
CA ILE A 289 5.66 -6.17 -23.67
C ILE A 289 7.03 -5.66 -24.13
N SER A 290 7.36 -5.85 -25.40
CA SER A 290 8.54 -5.26 -26.03
C SER A 290 8.15 -4.32 -27.17
N VAL A 291 8.91 -3.24 -27.33
CA VAL A 291 8.73 -2.25 -28.40
C VAL A 291 10.05 -2.00 -29.10
N SER A 292 10.03 -2.08 -30.43
CA SER A 292 11.12 -1.70 -31.31
C SER A 292 10.65 -0.68 -32.32
N GLN A 293 11.56 0.15 -32.83
CA GLN A 293 11.27 1.11 -33.88
C GLN A 293 12.15 0.89 -35.11
N ASN A 294 11.71 1.37 -36.28
CA ASN A 294 12.47 1.39 -37.52
C ASN A 294 12.42 2.79 -38.13
N GLY A 295 13.53 3.52 -38.00
CA GLY A 295 13.74 4.85 -38.58
C GLY A 295 14.09 4.85 -40.06
N GLY A 296 13.81 3.77 -40.79
CA GLY A 296 14.14 3.57 -42.20
C GLY A 296 15.44 2.78 -42.43
N VAL A 297 16.29 2.65 -41.42
CA VAL A 297 17.62 2.03 -41.51
C VAL A 297 17.71 0.61 -40.95
N GLY A 298 16.60 0.05 -40.47
CA GLY A 298 16.55 -1.22 -39.76
C GLY A 298 15.83 -1.11 -38.41
N TRP A 299 15.57 -2.25 -37.78
CA TRP A 299 14.92 -2.30 -36.46
C TRP A 299 15.94 -2.08 -35.34
N SER A 300 15.59 -1.21 -34.39
CA SER A 300 16.37 -0.97 -33.18
C SER A 300 16.37 -2.18 -32.23
N SER A 301 17.22 -2.14 -31.20
CA SER A 301 16.97 -2.91 -29.98
C SER A 301 15.58 -2.61 -29.41
N SER A 302 15.03 -3.57 -28.68
CA SER A 302 13.71 -3.42 -28.05
C SER A 302 13.81 -2.85 -26.64
N ALA A 303 12.96 -1.89 -26.31
CA ALA A 303 12.63 -1.57 -24.92
C ALA A 303 11.56 -2.52 -24.40
N THR A 304 11.52 -2.76 -23.09
CA THR A 304 10.57 -3.70 -22.48
C THR A 304 9.93 -3.12 -21.23
N THR A 305 8.69 -3.52 -20.97
CA THR A 305 7.97 -3.25 -19.72
C THR A 305 7.17 -4.50 -19.31
N ILE A 306 6.86 -4.60 -18.02
CA ILE A 306 5.98 -5.64 -17.50
C ILE A 306 4.64 -4.97 -17.19
N VAL A 307 3.57 -5.53 -17.73
CA VAL A 307 2.20 -5.05 -17.48
C VAL A 307 1.90 -5.15 -15.99
N GLN A 308 1.47 -4.06 -15.38
CA GLN A 308 1.12 -3.96 -13.97
C GLN A 308 -0.39 -4.14 -13.75
N HIS A 309 -0.80 -4.56 -12.56
CA HIS A 309 -2.21 -4.51 -12.19
C HIS A 309 -2.61 -3.06 -11.89
N LYS A 310 -3.72 -2.57 -12.44
CA LYS A 310 -4.27 -1.27 -12.04
C LYS A 310 -5.11 -1.45 -10.77
N GLU A 311 -4.62 -0.93 -9.65
CA GLU A 311 -5.37 -0.98 -8.39
C GLU A 311 -6.71 -0.22 -8.52
N ALA A 312 -7.79 -0.81 -8.01
CA ALA A 312 -9.07 -0.12 -7.89
C ALA A 312 -9.04 0.88 -6.74
N ASP A 313 -9.56 2.08 -7.00
CA ASP A 313 -9.73 3.13 -5.99
C ASP A 313 -10.98 2.82 -5.14
N LEU A 314 -10.82 1.94 -4.15
CA LEU A 314 -11.89 1.56 -3.22
C LEU A 314 -11.90 2.48 -2.00
N VAL A 315 -13.03 3.13 -1.77
CA VAL A 315 -13.26 4.01 -0.60
C VAL A 315 -13.81 3.18 0.57
N ALA A 316 -13.40 3.52 1.79
CA ALA A 316 -13.89 2.85 3.00
C ALA A 316 -15.41 3.06 3.16
N PRO A 317 -16.18 2.03 3.53
CA PRO A 317 -17.63 2.14 3.71
C PRO A 317 -17.96 3.01 4.94
N ILE A 318 -19.05 3.75 4.90
CA ILE A 318 -19.54 4.53 6.05
C ILE A 318 -20.51 3.67 6.85
N VAL A 319 -20.33 3.59 8.16
CA VAL A 319 -21.23 2.86 9.08
C VAL A 319 -22.21 3.85 9.71
N ASP A 320 -23.48 3.45 9.81
CA ASP A 320 -24.47 4.23 10.58
C ASP A 320 -24.25 4.03 12.08
N GLU A 321 -23.86 5.09 12.78
CA GLU A 321 -23.60 5.08 14.23
C GLU A 321 -24.70 5.81 15.03
N PRO A 322 -24.88 5.47 16.32
CA PRO A 322 -24.12 4.47 17.10
C PRO A 322 -24.58 3.02 16.86
N ILE A 323 -23.65 2.07 17.00
CA ILE A 323 -23.95 0.63 17.07
C ILE A 323 -23.95 0.20 18.54
N TYR A 324 -25.00 -0.50 18.97
CA TYR A 324 -25.15 -0.98 20.34
C TYR A 324 -24.87 -2.48 20.50
N ASP A 325 -24.53 -2.90 21.71
CA ASP A 325 -24.31 -4.31 22.12
C ASP A 325 -25.54 -5.22 22.01
N THR A 326 -26.72 -4.62 21.80
CA THR A 326 -27.97 -5.34 21.53
C THR A 326 -28.28 -5.52 20.05
N ASP A 327 -27.57 -4.82 19.16
CA ASP A 327 -27.82 -4.84 17.72
C ASP A 327 -27.34 -6.15 17.08
N THR A 328 -28.03 -6.56 16.01
CA THR A 328 -27.72 -7.76 15.22
C THR A 328 -27.61 -7.45 13.72
N VAL A 329 -27.68 -6.17 13.37
CA VAL A 329 -27.56 -5.65 12.02
C VAL A 329 -26.68 -4.42 12.08
N LEU A 330 -25.73 -4.32 11.17
CA LEU A 330 -24.90 -3.15 10.95
C LEU A 330 -25.25 -2.60 9.56
N SER A 331 -25.73 -1.36 9.52
CA SER A 331 -26.08 -0.65 8.28
C SER A 331 -25.08 0.45 7.97
N GLY A 332 -25.17 0.98 6.76
CA GLY A 332 -24.34 2.08 6.31
C GLY A 332 -24.44 2.30 4.81
N THR A 333 -23.45 3.03 4.27
CA THR A 333 -23.32 3.28 2.82
C THR A 333 -21.97 2.82 2.31
N GLY A 334 -21.99 2.11 1.17
CA GLY A 334 -20.81 1.70 0.42
C GLY A 334 -20.55 2.64 -0.76
N SER A 335 -19.56 2.30 -1.56
CA SER A 335 -19.05 3.15 -2.64
C SER A 335 -19.48 2.66 -4.01
N VAL A 336 -19.57 1.34 -4.22
CA VAL A 336 -19.91 0.75 -5.53
C VAL A 336 -20.98 -0.33 -5.39
N VAL A 337 -22.04 -0.22 -6.18
CA VAL A 337 -23.14 -1.21 -6.24
C VAL A 337 -22.59 -2.60 -6.55
N GLY A 338 -23.01 -3.60 -5.78
CA GLY A 338 -22.63 -4.99 -5.96
C GLY A 338 -21.30 -5.40 -5.31
N ASN A 339 -20.50 -4.44 -4.79
CA ASN A 339 -19.38 -4.78 -3.93
C ASN A 339 -19.87 -5.43 -2.63
N THR A 340 -18.99 -6.17 -1.97
CA THR A 340 -19.27 -6.86 -0.71
C THR A 340 -18.72 -6.06 0.46
N ILE A 341 -19.56 -5.75 1.44
CA ILE A 341 -19.16 -5.29 2.76
C ILE A 341 -18.79 -6.50 3.61
N ILE A 342 -17.64 -6.43 4.27
CA ILE A 342 -17.13 -7.42 5.21
C ILE A 342 -16.96 -6.74 6.57
N VAL A 343 -17.58 -7.31 7.60
CA VAL A 343 -17.43 -6.87 8.99
C VAL A 343 -16.57 -7.89 9.73
N LYS A 344 -15.48 -7.42 10.35
CA LYS A 344 -14.55 -8.23 11.14
C LYS A 344 -14.52 -7.81 12.61
N ASP A 345 -14.25 -8.76 13.48
CA ASP A 345 -13.94 -8.51 14.88
C ASP A 345 -12.54 -7.92 15.06
N LYS A 346 -12.19 -7.49 16.28
CA LYS A 346 -10.86 -6.97 16.65
C LYS A 346 -9.68 -7.93 16.37
N ASN A 347 -9.93 -9.22 16.16
CA ASN A 347 -8.91 -10.22 15.86
C ASN A 347 -8.77 -10.47 14.35
N GLY A 348 -9.58 -9.80 13.52
CA GLY A 348 -9.61 -9.96 12.08
C GLY A 348 -10.52 -11.10 11.58
N ASN A 349 -11.30 -11.74 12.46
CA ASN A 349 -12.25 -12.77 12.06
C ASN A 349 -13.49 -12.13 11.43
N GLU A 350 -13.94 -12.65 10.30
CA GLU A 350 -15.18 -12.21 9.69
C GLU A 350 -16.39 -12.66 10.51
N ILE A 351 -17.26 -11.72 10.85
CA ILE A 351 -18.49 -11.95 11.62
C ILE A 351 -19.76 -11.63 10.84
N GLY A 352 -19.64 -11.03 9.65
CA GLY A 352 -20.76 -10.78 8.76
C GLY A 352 -20.32 -10.26 7.40
N ARG A 353 -21.17 -10.46 6.39
CA ARG A 353 -21.02 -9.92 5.05
C ARG A 353 -22.35 -9.53 4.42
N GLY A 354 -22.35 -8.58 3.51
CA GLY A 354 -23.53 -8.15 2.75
C GLY A 354 -23.13 -7.39 1.48
N LEU A 355 -24.07 -7.20 0.56
CA LEU A 355 -23.82 -6.47 -0.69
C LEU A 355 -24.25 -5.01 -0.56
N VAL A 356 -23.50 -4.12 -1.22
CA VAL A 356 -23.90 -2.74 -1.48
C VAL A 356 -25.04 -2.74 -2.51
N GLN A 357 -26.18 -2.16 -2.13
CA GLN A 357 -27.40 -2.11 -2.93
C GLN A 357 -27.33 -1.01 -4.00
N ALA A 358 -28.34 -0.95 -4.88
CA ALA A 358 -28.39 0.01 -5.98
C ALA A 358 -28.45 1.49 -5.54
N ASP A 359 -28.92 1.76 -4.31
CA ASP A 359 -28.94 3.09 -3.68
C ASP A 359 -27.69 3.36 -2.83
N LEU A 360 -26.66 2.52 -2.96
CA LEU A 360 -25.42 2.52 -2.18
C LEU A 360 -25.57 2.17 -0.70
N SER A 361 -26.78 1.86 -0.22
CA SER A 361 -26.96 1.37 1.15
C SER A 361 -26.45 -0.07 1.29
N TYR A 362 -26.11 -0.46 2.51
CA TYR A 362 -25.91 -1.87 2.85
C TYR A 362 -26.51 -2.19 4.21
N SER A 363 -26.80 -3.48 4.42
CA SER A 363 -27.24 -4.03 5.70
C SER A 363 -26.60 -5.39 5.89
N VAL A 364 -25.77 -5.53 6.92
CA VAL A 364 -25.03 -6.75 7.24
C VAL A 364 -25.57 -7.33 8.55
N THR A 365 -26.06 -8.57 8.52
CA THR A 365 -26.38 -9.30 9.75
C THR A 365 -25.10 -9.71 10.46
N ILE A 366 -24.98 -9.38 11.74
CA ILE A 366 -23.85 -9.71 12.61
C ILE A 366 -24.34 -10.33 13.93
N PRO A 367 -23.56 -11.21 14.57
CA PRO A 367 -23.86 -11.64 15.94
C PRO A 367 -23.73 -10.46 16.91
N LYS A 368 -24.50 -10.47 18.01
CA LYS A 368 -24.37 -9.48 19.08
C LYS A 368 -22.92 -9.39 19.55
N GLN A 369 -22.47 -8.16 19.74
CA GLN A 369 -21.11 -7.85 20.17
C GLN A 369 -21.13 -7.34 21.60
N ASN A 370 -20.07 -7.63 22.37
CA ASN A 370 -19.94 -7.01 23.69
C ASN A 370 -19.73 -5.51 23.54
N ALA A 371 -20.25 -4.73 24.49
CA ALA A 371 -19.95 -3.30 24.56
C ALA A 371 -18.44 -3.04 24.57
N TYR A 372 -18.04 -1.95 23.93
CA TYR A 372 -16.67 -1.48 23.74
C TYR A 372 -15.79 -2.40 22.88
N THR A 373 -16.40 -3.31 22.11
CA THR A 373 -15.68 -4.08 21.09
C THR A 373 -15.46 -3.23 19.84
N LEU A 374 -14.24 -3.31 19.28
CA LEU A 374 -13.90 -2.69 18.00
C LEU A 374 -14.29 -3.62 16.85
N LEU A 375 -15.00 -3.07 15.87
CA LEU A 375 -15.30 -3.73 14.60
C LEU A 375 -14.57 -3.01 13.47
N HIS A 376 -14.15 -3.80 12.48
CA HIS A 376 -13.49 -3.32 11.27
C HIS A 376 -14.40 -3.59 10.07
N VAL A 377 -14.83 -2.56 9.37
CA VAL A 377 -15.77 -2.66 8.24
C VAL A 377 -15.05 -2.25 6.95
N THR A 378 -15.02 -3.15 5.98
CA THR A 378 -14.33 -2.95 4.70
C THR A 378 -15.26 -3.27 3.53
N GLU A 379 -15.03 -2.64 2.38
CA GLU A 379 -15.70 -2.94 1.11
C GLU A 379 -14.72 -3.65 0.16
N THR A 380 -15.17 -4.67 -0.55
CA THR A 380 -14.35 -5.41 -1.53
C THR A 380 -15.09 -5.63 -2.84
N ASN A 381 -14.36 -5.49 -3.95
CA ASN A 381 -14.81 -5.90 -5.29
C ASN A 381 -14.56 -7.40 -5.58
N GLY A 382 -14.06 -8.15 -4.59
CA GLY A 382 -13.70 -9.56 -4.68
C GLY A 382 -12.24 -9.84 -5.05
N GLN A 383 -11.47 -8.83 -5.47
CA GLN A 383 -10.01 -8.93 -5.71
C GLN A 383 -9.25 -8.03 -4.72
N GLU A 384 -9.74 -6.82 -4.50
CA GLU A 384 -9.12 -5.79 -3.67
C GLU A 384 -10.06 -5.37 -2.55
N THR A 385 -9.52 -4.76 -1.49
CA THR A 385 -10.26 -4.35 -0.30
C THR A 385 -9.97 -2.90 0.03
N SER A 386 -11.00 -2.13 0.36
CA SER A 386 -10.88 -0.75 0.82
C SER A 386 -10.10 -0.64 2.14
N PRO A 387 -9.69 0.57 2.54
CA PRO A 387 -9.39 0.85 3.94
C PRO A 387 -10.56 0.48 4.86
N SER A 388 -10.28 0.26 6.14
CA SER A 388 -11.29 -0.09 7.16
C SER A 388 -11.92 1.15 7.77
N THR A 389 -13.23 1.09 7.97
CA THR A 389 -13.97 1.95 8.91
C THR A 389 -14.09 1.24 10.23
N ASP A 390 -13.52 1.85 11.26
CA ASP A 390 -13.43 1.27 12.59
C ASP A 390 -14.52 1.85 13.50
N VAL A 391 -15.39 0.99 14.02
CA VAL A 391 -16.51 1.39 14.88
C VAL A 391 -16.45 0.69 16.23
N VAL A 392 -16.75 1.44 17.29
CA VAL A 392 -16.79 0.90 18.65
C VAL A 392 -18.23 0.66 19.05
N VAL A 393 -18.55 -0.59 19.39
CA VAL A 393 -19.87 -0.97 19.90
C VAL A 393 -20.09 -0.29 21.24
N GLN A 394 -21.24 0.37 21.43
CA GLN A 394 -21.60 1.05 22.67
C GLN A 394 -22.52 0.18 23.52
N HIS A 395 -22.51 0.37 24.84
CA HIS A 395 -23.51 -0.24 25.69
C HIS A 395 -24.84 0.50 25.52
N LYS A 396 -25.95 -0.21 25.30
CA LYS A 396 -27.27 0.41 25.29
C LYS A 396 -27.74 0.64 26.73
N ASN A 397 -27.75 1.90 27.17
CA ASN A 397 -28.29 2.24 28.48
C ASN A 397 -29.80 1.92 28.54
N GLU A 398 -30.20 1.06 29.47
CA GLU A 398 -31.61 0.86 29.81
C GLU A 398 -32.11 2.04 30.67
N ILE A 399 -33.30 2.56 30.38
CA ILE A 399 -33.94 3.61 31.18
C ILE A 399 -34.39 2.99 32.50
N ASN A 400 -33.90 3.51 33.63
CA ASN A 400 -34.36 3.12 34.97
C ASN A 400 -35.15 4.28 35.59
N ILE A 401 -36.36 4.00 36.10
CA ILE A 401 -37.23 4.97 36.77
C ILE A 401 -37.22 4.68 38.28
N PRO A 402 -36.63 5.56 39.12
CA PRO A 402 -36.71 5.48 40.58
C PRO A 402 -38.15 5.44 41.11
N ALA A 403 -38.35 4.90 42.32
CA ALA A 403 -39.66 4.95 42.97
C ALA A 403 -40.07 6.41 43.29
N PRO A 404 -41.30 6.84 42.98
CA PRO A 404 -41.75 8.21 43.20
C PRO A 404 -41.79 8.54 44.69
N GLN A 405 -41.41 9.75 45.08
CA GLN A 405 -41.51 10.19 46.47
C GLN A 405 -42.91 10.72 46.75
N VAL A 406 -43.45 10.47 47.94
CA VAL A 406 -44.78 10.95 48.37
C VAL A 406 -44.59 11.97 49.49
N ASN A 407 -45.32 13.08 49.43
CA ASN A 407 -45.38 14.06 50.52
C ASN A 407 -46.29 13.52 51.62
N GLU A 408 -45.72 13.26 52.79
CA GLU A 408 -46.43 12.76 53.97
C GLU A 408 -46.64 13.85 55.05
N PRO A 409 -47.65 13.69 55.92
CA PRO A 409 -48.61 12.59 55.96
C PRO A 409 -49.72 12.73 54.91
N VAL A 410 -50.16 11.59 54.35
CA VAL A 410 -51.45 11.50 53.64
C VAL A 410 -52.50 11.12 54.66
N THR A 411 -53.57 11.89 54.79
CA THR A 411 -54.62 11.73 55.79
C THR A 411 -55.93 11.22 55.19
N GLU A 412 -56.82 10.71 56.03
CA GLU A 412 -58.10 10.15 55.61
C GLU A 412 -59.06 11.15 54.93
N ASN A 413 -58.78 12.45 55.02
CA ASN A 413 -59.56 13.51 54.38
C ASN A 413 -58.94 14.02 53.08
N ASP A 414 -57.72 13.59 52.74
CA ASP A 414 -57.04 14.07 51.54
C ASP A 414 -57.70 13.52 50.29
N THR A 415 -57.89 14.41 49.30
CA THR A 415 -58.47 14.10 47.99
C THR A 415 -57.42 14.07 46.88
N SER A 416 -56.14 14.15 47.27
CA SER A 416 -55.02 14.04 46.36
C SER A 416 -53.79 13.55 47.10
N VAL A 417 -52.96 12.78 46.41
CA VAL A 417 -51.59 12.46 46.84
C VAL A 417 -50.64 13.32 46.03
N THR A 418 -49.72 14.00 46.71
CA THR A 418 -48.69 14.84 46.07
C THR A 418 -47.31 14.27 46.33
N GLY A 419 -46.34 14.62 45.49
CA GLY A 419 -44.98 14.16 45.66
C GLY A 419 -44.08 14.56 44.49
N THR A 420 -42.95 13.89 44.33
CA THR A 420 -42.02 14.10 43.20
C THR A 420 -41.74 12.81 42.43
N GLY A 421 -41.78 12.90 41.11
CA GLY A 421 -41.36 11.85 40.18
C GLY A 421 -39.95 12.08 39.64
N SER A 422 -39.53 11.25 38.70
CA SER A 422 -38.18 11.21 38.16
C SER A 422 -38.09 11.89 36.80
N PHE A 423 -39.12 11.74 35.95
CA PHE A 423 -39.12 12.27 34.58
C PHE A 423 -40.42 13.01 34.25
N ALA A 424 -40.31 14.23 33.75
CA ALA A 424 -41.46 15.03 33.34
C ALA A 424 -42.23 14.35 32.20
N GLY A 425 -43.55 14.27 32.33
CA GLY A 425 -44.45 13.60 31.39
C GLY A 425 -44.72 12.13 31.70
N ASP A 426 -43.95 11.51 32.60
CA ASP A 426 -44.24 10.14 33.06
C ASP A 426 -45.56 10.11 33.86
N THR A 427 -46.17 8.94 33.89
CA THR A 427 -47.47 8.70 34.51
C THR A 427 -47.28 8.17 35.93
N ILE A 428 -47.90 8.81 36.92
CA ILE A 428 -48.03 8.29 38.28
C ILE A 428 -49.32 7.46 38.40
N ILE A 429 -49.21 6.25 38.95
CA ILE A 429 -50.32 5.34 39.21
C ILE A 429 -50.35 5.04 40.71
N ILE A 430 -51.49 5.27 41.35
CA ILE A 430 -51.74 4.94 42.76
C ILE A 430 -52.71 3.77 42.83
N THR A 431 -52.31 2.69 43.49
CA THR A 431 -53.13 1.48 43.65
C THR A 431 -53.38 1.10 45.10
N ASP A 432 -54.43 0.32 45.35
CA ASP A 432 -54.66 -0.34 46.64
C ASP A 432 -53.68 -1.52 46.85
N LYS A 433 -53.76 -2.18 48.02
CA LYS A 433 -52.98 -3.39 48.33
C LYS A 433 -53.24 -4.59 47.40
N ASN A 434 -54.33 -4.59 46.63
CA ASN A 434 -54.70 -5.64 45.70
C ASN A 434 -54.30 -5.30 44.25
N GLY A 435 -53.70 -4.12 44.02
CA GLY A 435 -53.30 -3.64 42.70
C GLY A 435 -54.41 -2.94 41.91
N ASN A 436 -55.55 -2.61 42.53
CA ASN A 436 -56.61 -1.84 41.87
C ASN A 436 -56.22 -0.35 41.80
N GLU A 437 -56.34 0.27 40.62
CA GLU A 437 -56.08 1.70 40.43
C GLU A 437 -57.08 2.56 41.22
N ILE A 438 -56.55 3.42 42.09
CA ILE A 438 -57.29 4.41 42.89
C ILE A 438 -57.22 5.79 42.22
N GLY A 439 -56.09 6.10 41.58
CA GLY A 439 -55.91 7.34 40.86
C GLY A 439 -54.70 7.32 39.94
N LYS A 440 -54.69 8.25 39.00
CA LYS A 440 -53.64 8.39 37.99
C LYS A 440 -53.40 9.85 37.66
N GLY A 441 -52.14 10.21 37.48
CA GLY A 441 -51.74 11.57 37.09
C GLY A 441 -50.41 11.57 36.35
N THR A 442 -49.86 12.75 36.11
CA THR A 442 -48.60 12.92 35.37
C THR A 442 -47.60 13.73 36.18
N VAL A 443 -46.32 13.40 36.04
CA VAL A 443 -45.20 14.18 36.56
C VAL A 443 -45.06 15.46 35.74
N GLN A 444 -45.07 16.59 36.42
CA GLN A 444 -44.97 17.92 35.82
C GLN A 444 -43.52 18.25 35.43
N ALA A 445 -43.33 19.38 34.72
CA ALA A 445 -42.01 19.82 34.28
C ALA A 445 -41.02 20.12 35.42
N ASP A 446 -41.53 20.49 36.60
CA ASP A 446 -40.74 20.70 37.82
C ASP A 446 -40.54 19.41 38.64
N LEU A 447 -40.88 18.26 38.06
CA LEU A 447 -40.86 16.92 38.66
C LEU A 447 -41.87 16.72 39.80
N SER A 448 -42.74 17.68 40.09
CA SER A 448 -43.84 17.48 41.04
C SER A 448 -44.97 16.66 40.41
N TYR A 449 -45.78 15.99 41.23
CA TYR A 449 -47.07 15.44 40.81
C TYR A 449 -48.15 15.71 41.86
N SER A 450 -49.40 15.75 41.39
CA SER A 450 -50.60 15.71 42.23
C SER A 450 -51.60 14.79 41.55
N VAL A 451 -51.90 13.67 42.20
CA VAL A 451 -52.86 12.67 41.73
C VAL A 451 -54.12 12.79 42.56
N THR A 452 -55.23 13.13 41.92
CA THR A 452 -56.55 13.14 42.57
C THR A 452 -56.97 11.71 42.91
N ILE A 453 -57.36 11.49 44.17
CA ILE A 453 -57.86 10.22 44.68
C ILE A 453 -59.14 10.45 45.50
N PRO A 454 -60.06 9.48 45.60
CA PRO A 454 -61.12 9.53 46.60
C PRO A 454 -60.53 9.44 48.02
N PRO A 455 -61.15 10.08 49.04
CA PRO A 455 -60.74 9.92 50.43
C PRO A 455 -60.62 8.45 50.80
N GLN A 456 -59.52 8.11 51.47
CA GLN A 456 -59.22 6.74 51.88
C GLN A 456 -59.40 6.60 53.40
N PRO A 457 -59.93 5.47 53.90
CA PRO A 457 -60.00 5.23 55.34
C PRO A 457 -58.61 5.32 55.99
N ALA A 458 -58.52 5.81 57.22
CA ALA A 458 -57.29 5.71 58.01
C ALA A 458 -56.76 4.26 58.04
N TYR A 459 -55.43 4.15 58.02
CA TYR A 459 -54.66 2.91 57.95
C TYR A 459 -54.77 2.13 56.63
N THR A 460 -55.35 2.73 55.58
CA THR A 460 -55.28 2.17 54.22
C THR A 460 -53.84 2.27 53.69
N ILE A 461 -53.36 1.21 53.05
CA ILE A 461 -52.06 1.16 52.38
C ILE A 461 -52.25 1.45 50.89
N LEU A 462 -51.52 2.46 50.39
CA LEU A 462 -51.46 2.83 48.98
C LEU A 462 -50.07 2.55 48.41
N HIS A 463 -50.04 2.18 47.13
CA HIS A 463 -48.83 1.92 46.36
C HIS A 463 -48.72 2.94 45.23
N VAL A 464 -47.61 3.67 45.15
CA VAL A 464 -47.39 4.72 44.15
C VAL A 464 -46.24 4.32 43.23
N THR A 465 -46.49 4.29 41.92
CA THR A 465 -45.50 3.95 40.87
C THR A 465 -45.46 5.01 39.79
N GLU A 466 -44.33 5.12 39.08
CA GLU A 466 -44.10 6.00 37.93
C GLU A 466 -43.81 5.16 36.68
N THR A 467 -44.38 5.50 35.53
CA THR A 467 -44.14 4.79 34.27
C THR A 467 -44.13 5.71 33.06
N ASN A 468 -43.20 5.47 32.14
CA ASN A 468 -43.18 6.09 30.81
C ASN A 468 -44.00 5.30 29.76
N GLY A 469 -44.73 4.27 30.20
CA GLY A 469 -45.53 3.38 29.35
C GLY A 469 -44.79 2.13 28.85
N THR A 470 -43.45 2.07 28.96
CA THR A 470 -42.64 0.89 28.63
C THR A 470 -41.89 0.33 29.84
N VAL A 471 -41.41 1.21 30.72
CA VAL A 471 -40.74 0.87 31.98
C VAL A 471 -41.60 1.40 33.13
N THR A 472 -41.69 0.64 34.23
CA THR A 472 -42.39 1.03 35.46
C THR A 472 -41.42 0.99 36.63
N SER A 473 -41.46 2.00 37.48
CA SER A 473 -40.64 2.09 38.70
C SER A 473 -41.02 1.02 39.73
N PRO A 474 -40.15 0.77 40.73
CA PRO A 474 -40.60 0.19 41.99
C PRO A 474 -41.69 1.03 42.67
N SER A 475 -42.46 0.43 43.57
CA SER A 475 -43.55 1.11 44.29
C SER A 475 -43.08 1.76 45.58
N THR A 476 -43.60 2.96 45.86
CA THR A 476 -43.57 3.60 47.19
C THR A 476 -44.85 3.25 47.94
N GLU A 477 -44.72 2.66 49.12
CA GLU A 477 -45.84 2.29 49.98
C GLU A 477 -46.10 3.40 51.00
N ILE A 478 -47.36 3.86 51.12
CA ILE A 478 -47.76 4.88 52.11
C ILE A 478 -48.99 4.42 52.89
N THR A 479 -49.06 4.80 54.17
CA THR A 479 -50.20 4.50 55.05
C THR A 479 -50.99 5.78 55.32
N VAL A 480 -52.31 5.71 55.17
CA VAL A 480 -53.21 6.86 55.41
C VAL A 480 -53.35 7.12 56.92
N HIS A 481 -53.17 8.37 57.37
CA HIS A 481 -53.19 8.78 58.78
C HIS A 481 -54.54 9.40 59.21
N THR A 482 -54.79 9.47 60.53
CA THR A 482 -55.94 10.18 61.12
C THR A 482 -55.64 11.68 61.25
N ASN A 483 -56.68 12.53 61.18
CA ASN A 483 -56.54 14.00 61.17
C ASN A 483 -56.75 14.69 62.55
N THR A 484 -56.60 13.98 63.68
CA THR A 484 -56.83 14.54 65.03
C THR A 484 -55.54 14.66 65.85
N ALA A 485 -55.14 15.88 66.24
CA ALA A 485 -54.03 16.12 67.17
C ALA A 485 -54.46 15.99 68.65
N PRO A 486 -53.65 15.42 69.56
CA PRO A 486 -53.97 15.36 71.00
C PRO A 486 -53.69 16.70 71.73
N THR A 487 -54.61 17.16 72.59
CA THR A 487 -54.43 18.33 73.47
C THR A 487 -53.62 17.99 74.74
N GLU A 488 -52.58 18.79 75.05
CA GLU A 488 -51.70 18.63 76.23
C GLU A 488 -51.98 19.73 77.29
N GLY A 489 -51.99 19.40 78.59
CA GLY A 489 -52.21 20.36 79.69
C GLY A 489 -52.65 19.74 81.04
N ILE A 490 -52.85 20.59 82.06
CA ILE A 490 -53.36 20.21 83.40
C ILE A 490 -54.87 20.02 83.33
N THR A 491 -55.32 18.77 83.44
CA THR A 491 -56.73 18.40 83.29
C THR A 491 -57.53 18.58 84.59
N SER A 492 -56.91 18.43 85.76
CA SER A 492 -57.54 18.70 87.07
C SER A 492 -56.51 19.16 88.11
N LEU A 493 -56.96 19.94 89.09
CA LEU A 493 -56.13 20.41 90.21
C LEU A 493 -57.01 20.61 91.45
N ASP A 494 -56.67 19.93 92.54
CA ASP A 494 -57.44 19.95 93.79
C ASP A 494 -57.13 21.20 94.63
N PRO A 495 -58.10 21.72 95.42
CA PRO A 495 -57.85 22.80 96.36
C PRO A 495 -56.97 22.33 97.54
N TYR A 496 -56.15 23.23 98.09
CA TYR A 496 -55.22 22.95 99.19
C TYR A 496 -55.67 23.64 100.48
N SER A 497 -55.94 22.86 101.54
CA SER A 497 -56.28 23.38 102.88
C SER A 497 -55.02 23.62 103.73
N ILE A 498 -54.89 24.78 104.36
CA ILE A 498 -53.70 25.10 105.17
C ILE A 498 -53.73 24.40 106.53
N THR A 499 -54.92 24.21 107.11
CA THR A 499 -55.08 23.70 108.47
C THR A 499 -55.31 22.19 108.55
N THR A 500 -55.84 21.56 107.50
CA THR A 500 -56.29 20.16 107.53
C THR A 500 -55.73 19.27 106.42
N ASN A 501 -54.89 19.79 105.53
CA ASN A 501 -54.33 18.99 104.43
C ASN A 501 -53.20 18.05 104.88
N ASP A 502 -52.93 17.05 104.05
CA ASP A 502 -51.86 16.05 104.20
C ASP A 502 -50.46 16.57 103.81
N GLY A 503 -50.36 17.80 103.32
CA GLY A 503 -49.11 18.44 102.90
C GLY A 503 -48.80 18.29 101.40
N PHE A 504 -49.72 17.78 100.58
CA PHE A 504 -49.53 17.58 99.15
C PHE A 504 -50.55 18.34 98.28
N ILE A 505 -50.16 18.67 97.05
CA ILE A 505 -51.03 19.14 95.97
C ILE A 505 -51.29 17.96 95.02
N HIS A 506 -52.55 17.74 94.68
CA HIS A 506 -53.01 16.66 93.80
C HIS A 506 -53.60 17.22 92.51
N GLY A 507 -53.34 16.56 91.38
CA GLY A 507 -53.93 16.91 90.10
C GLY A 507 -53.74 15.84 89.04
N THR A 508 -54.28 16.10 87.84
CA THR A 508 -54.12 15.25 86.67
C THR A 508 -53.70 16.06 85.45
N TYR A 509 -53.04 15.42 84.49
CA TYR A 509 -52.54 16.04 83.25
C TYR A 509 -52.63 15.07 82.06
N SER A 510 -52.57 15.62 80.85
CA SER A 510 -52.41 14.87 79.59
C SER A 510 -51.31 15.48 78.73
N GLY A 511 -50.59 14.65 77.97
CA GLY A 511 -49.61 15.11 77.00
C GLY A 511 -48.45 14.14 76.82
N ASN A 512 -48.10 13.86 75.57
CA ASN A 512 -46.99 12.98 75.22
C ASN A 512 -45.64 13.70 75.38
N SER A 513 -45.64 15.04 75.34
CA SER A 513 -44.42 15.84 75.54
C SER A 513 -44.15 16.21 77.00
N THR A 514 -45.07 15.86 77.93
CA THR A 514 -44.95 16.20 79.36
C THR A 514 -43.91 15.34 80.07
N ALA A 515 -43.05 15.98 80.86
CA ALA A 515 -42.02 15.29 81.64
C ALA A 515 -41.96 15.72 83.11
N PHE A 516 -42.35 16.96 83.44
CA PHE A 516 -42.20 17.45 84.80
C PHE A 516 -43.42 18.24 85.31
N VAL A 517 -43.57 18.26 86.64
CA VAL A 517 -44.43 19.17 87.38
C VAL A 517 -43.57 19.99 88.35
N VAL A 518 -43.82 21.29 88.45
CA VAL A 518 -43.21 22.18 89.45
C VAL A 518 -44.27 23.05 90.10
N VAL A 519 -44.10 23.33 91.39
CA VAL A 519 -44.98 24.22 92.15
C VAL A 519 -44.23 25.48 92.54
N SER A 520 -44.85 26.63 92.30
CA SER A 520 -44.29 27.94 92.61
C SER A 520 -45.14 28.61 93.68
N VAL A 521 -44.50 29.07 94.76
CA VAL A 521 -45.16 29.80 95.86
C VAL A 521 -44.65 31.23 95.86
N ASP A 522 -45.54 32.21 95.71
CA ASP A 522 -45.24 33.63 95.58
C ASP A 522 -44.13 33.95 94.55
N GLY A 523 -44.10 33.19 93.46
CA GLY A 523 -43.15 33.35 92.36
C GLY A 523 -41.80 32.64 92.54
N VAL A 524 -41.63 31.84 93.60
CA VAL A 524 -40.44 31.02 93.82
C VAL A 524 -40.74 29.55 93.51
N ASP A 525 -40.06 29.01 92.50
CA ASP A 525 -40.20 27.63 92.06
C ASP A 525 -39.57 26.65 93.07
N SER A 526 -40.30 25.57 93.34
CA SER A 526 -39.82 24.42 94.11
C SER A 526 -39.11 23.40 93.19
N ALA A 527 -38.69 22.25 93.73
CA ALA A 527 -37.99 21.23 92.95
C ALA A 527 -38.90 20.59 91.87
N LYS A 528 -38.39 20.30 90.67
CA LYS A 528 -39.17 19.58 89.65
C LYS A 528 -39.40 18.13 90.09
N ILE A 529 -40.62 17.61 89.87
CA ILE A 529 -40.90 16.17 89.96
C ILE A 529 -41.13 15.60 88.56
N ASN A 530 -40.63 14.38 88.32
CA ASN A 530 -40.86 13.67 87.06
C ASN A 530 -42.27 13.12 87.01
N VAL A 531 -42.89 13.22 85.85
CA VAL A 531 -44.17 12.57 85.54
C VAL A 531 -44.06 11.83 84.20
N SER A 532 -44.89 10.81 83.99
CA SER A 532 -44.81 9.97 82.80
C SER A 532 -45.39 10.64 81.54
N PRO A 533 -44.70 10.56 80.39
CA PRO A 533 -45.28 10.95 79.11
C PRO A 533 -46.59 10.20 78.84
N GLY A 534 -47.59 10.89 78.28
CA GLY A 534 -48.90 10.32 77.94
C GLY A 534 -50.04 10.69 78.90
N GLY A 535 -49.72 11.32 80.04
CA GLY A 535 -50.70 11.78 81.02
C GLY A 535 -50.86 10.89 82.25
N GLY A 536 -51.52 11.41 83.27
CA GLY A 536 -51.74 10.70 84.53
C GLY A 536 -52.07 11.63 85.70
N ALA A 537 -52.04 11.08 86.91
CA ALA A 537 -52.12 11.86 88.13
C ALA A 537 -50.71 12.30 88.59
N PHE A 538 -50.62 13.44 89.24
CA PHE A 538 -49.42 13.87 89.96
C PHE A 538 -49.77 14.22 91.41
N VAL A 539 -48.78 14.03 92.28
CA VAL A 539 -48.85 14.37 93.70
C VAL A 539 -47.55 15.11 94.04
N TYR A 540 -47.67 16.32 94.58
CA TYR A 540 -46.54 17.21 94.83
C TYR A 540 -46.47 17.61 96.30
N TYR A 541 -45.39 17.25 96.99
CA TYR A 541 -45.21 17.57 98.41
C TYR A 541 -44.83 19.04 98.62
N ILE A 542 -45.58 19.76 99.45
CA ILE A 542 -45.42 21.21 99.66
C ILE A 542 -45.57 21.62 101.15
N GLN A 543 -45.53 20.65 102.07
CA GLN A 543 -45.74 20.89 103.50
C GLN A 543 -44.80 21.97 104.06
N ASN A 544 -45.35 22.88 104.87
CA ASN A 544 -44.68 24.03 105.48
C ASN A 544 -44.25 25.16 104.52
N LEU A 545 -44.50 25.06 103.21
CA LEU A 545 -44.21 26.14 102.26
C LEU A 545 -45.40 27.08 102.05
N ILE A 546 -46.63 26.58 102.29
CA ILE A 546 -47.87 27.37 102.28
C ILE A 546 -48.25 27.65 103.74
N THR A 547 -48.11 28.91 104.17
CA THR A 547 -48.27 29.38 105.55
C THR A 547 -49.42 30.39 105.70
N SER A 548 -49.96 30.91 104.61
CA SER A 548 -51.05 31.89 104.61
C SER A 548 -51.98 31.70 103.41
N PRO A 549 -53.30 31.88 103.58
CA PRO A 549 -54.27 31.79 102.47
C PRO A 549 -54.12 32.91 101.46
N ASN A 550 -53.31 33.94 101.75
CA ASN A 550 -53.02 35.04 100.82
C ASN A 550 -51.83 34.77 99.89
N GLN A 551 -51.18 33.62 99.98
CA GLN A 551 -50.07 33.27 99.09
C GLN A 551 -50.57 32.83 97.71
N THR A 552 -49.80 33.12 96.67
CA THR A 552 -50.09 32.67 95.31
C THR A 552 -49.36 31.36 95.04
N VAL A 553 -50.10 30.28 94.79
CA VAL A 553 -49.54 28.96 94.51
C VAL A 553 -49.94 28.51 93.11
N ILE A 554 -48.95 28.27 92.24
CA ILE A 554 -49.17 27.86 90.85
C ILE A 554 -48.48 26.53 90.59
N VAL A 555 -49.19 25.61 89.93
CA VAL A 555 -48.61 24.39 89.38
C VAL A 555 -48.30 24.62 87.91
N HIS A 556 -47.06 24.37 87.51
CA HIS A 556 -46.62 24.39 86.12
C HIS A 556 -46.35 22.97 85.63
N LEU A 557 -46.88 22.66 84.44
CA LEU A 557 -46.63 21.44 83.71
C LEU A 557 -45.56 21.73 82.64
N LEU A 558 -44.49 20.95 82.60
CA LEU A 558 -43.32 21.22 81.75
C LEU A 558 -42.99 20.06 80.80
N ASP A 559 -42.41 20.39 79.66
CA ASP A 559 -41.86 19.43 78.71
C ASP A 559 -40.49 18.87 79.15
N GLY A 560 -39.96 17.89 78.40
CA GLY A 560 -38.64 17.29 78.64
C GLY A 560 -37.46 18.26 78.63
N PHE A 561 -37.63 19.46 78.08
CA PHE A 561 -36.62 20.53 78.02
C PHE A 561 -36.81 21.58 79.13
N GLY A 562 -37.90 21.49 79.90
CA GLY A 562 -38.24 22.39 80.99
C GLY A 562 -39.03 23.63 80.55
N ASN A 563 -39.58 23.67 79.34
CA ASN A 563 -40.50 24.72 78.91
C ASN A 563 -41.91 24.48 79.48
N THR A 564 -42.62 25.55 79.80
CA THR A 564 -43.99 25.46 80.32
C THR A 564 -44.98 25.08 79.22
N ILE A 565 -45.65 23.95 79.40
CA ILE A 565 -46.77 23.46 78.58
C ILE A 565 -48.08 24.14 79.04
N ASP A 566 -48.33 24.11 80.35
CA ASP A 566 -49.55 24.67 80.96
C ASP A 566 -49.28 25.13 82.41
N SER A 567 -50.13 25.98 82.97
CA SER A 567 -50.02 26.47 84.34
C SER A 567 -51.37 26.76 84.96
N LYS A 568 -51.57 26.30 86.20
CA LYS A 568 -52.85 26.44 86.89
C LYS A 568 -52.66 26.80 88.35
N GLN A 569 -53.39 27.82 88.81
CA GLN A 569 -53.34 28.29 90.19
C GLN A 569 -54.11 27.33 91.10
N VAL A 570 -53.49 26.98 92.24
CA VAL A 570 -54.13 26.19 93.30
C VAL A 570 -55.06 27.09 94.10
N THR A 571 -56.28 26.61 94.38
CA THR A 571 -57.20 27.30 95.29
C THR A 571 -56.82 26.99 96.73
N LEU A 572 -56.44 28.00 97.52
CA LEU A 572 -56.09 27.85 98.94
C LEU A 572 -57.31 28.03 99.84
N LEU A 573 -57.47 27.14 100.82
CA LEU A 573 -58.52 27.18 101.83
C LEU A 573 -57.91 27.34 103.24
N PRO A 574 -58.47 28.20 104.11
CA PRO A 574 -57.97 28.41 105.47
C PRO A 574 -58.14 27.17 106.36
#